data_AF-A0A9Q4DJQ1-F1
#
_entry.id   AF-A0A9Q4DJQ1-F1
#
_cell.length_a   1.000
_cell.length_b   1.000
_cell.length_c   1.000
_cell.angle_alpha   90.00
_cell.angle_beta   90.00
_cell.angle_gamma   90.00
#
_symmetry.space_group_name_H-M   'P 1'
#
loop_
_entity.id
_entity.type
_entity.pdbx_description
1 polymer ?
#
loop_
_entity_poly.entity_id
_entity_poly.type
_entity_poly.pdbx_seq_one_letter_code
_entity_poly.pdbx_strand_id
1 'polypeptide(L)'
;LLAALRLGRSLAPVAFIDDDATIANRVIAGLRVYKPKHTQQMIEETGAQEILLAVPSASRARRREILELLGQYNLHVRSVPGLMDLASG
;
A
#
# COMPACT_ATOMS: atom_id res chain seq x y z
N LEU A 1 -3.93 -10.42 1.39
CA LEU A 1 -2.61 -9.75 1.42
C LEU A 1 -2.08 -9.55 2.84
N LEU A 2 -2.76 -8.80 3.72
CA LEU A 2 -2.29 -8.58 5.10
C LEU A 2 -1.95 -9.88 5.86
N ALA A 3 -2.81 -10.89 5.77
CA ALA A 3 -2.57 -12.18 6.40
C ALA A 3 -1.29 -12.83 5.85
N ALA A 4 -1.07 -12.79 4.54
CA ALA A 4 0.12 -13.33 3.89
C ALA A 4 1.40 -12.56 4.30
N LEU A 5 1.35 -11.23 4.38
CA LEU A 5 2.47 -10.41 4.85
C LEU A 5 2.83 -10.72 6.31
N ARG A 6 1.81 -10.86 7.18
CA ARG A 6 2.01 -11.23 8.60
C ARG A 6 2.57 -12.64 8.76
N LEU A 7 2.18 -13.58 7.90
CA LEU A 7 2.66 -14.96 7.93
C LEU A 7 4.12 -15.09 7.44
N GLY A 8 4.52 -14.28 6.45
CA GLY A 8 5.88 -14.28 5.91
C GLY A 8 6.96 -13.75 6.86
N ARG A 9 6.59 -13.15 8.00
CA ARG A 9 7.45 -12.57 9.06
C ARG A 9 8.50 -11.53 8.63
N SER A 10 8.64 -11.23 7.35
CA SER A 10 9.60 -10.27 6.82
C SER A 10 9.06 -8.84 6.69
N LEU A 11 7.73 -8.68 6.74
CA LEU A 11 7.06 -7.40 6.50
C LEU A 11 6.02 -7.13 7.58
N ALA A 12 6.07 -5.92 8.16
CA ALA A 12 5.13 -5.45 9.17
C ALA A 12 4.29 -4.31 8.57
N PRO A 13 3.05 -4.59 8.11
CA PRO A 13 2.17 -3.53 7.60
C PRO A 13 1.79 -2.57 8.73
N VAL A 14 2.05 -1.27 8.52
CA VAL A 14 1.77 -0.21 9.50
C VAL A 14 0.60 0.70 9.12
N ALA A 15 0.26 0.76 7.83
CA ALA A 15 -0.82 1.58 7.30
C ALA A 15 -1.29 1.07 5.93
N PHE A 16 -2.42 1.62 5.46
CA PHE A 16 -2.89 1.49 4.10
C PHE A 16 -2.95 2.86 3.41
N ILE A 17 -2.80 2.86 2.09
CA ILE A 17 -3.06 4.02 1.23
C ILE A 17 -4.16 3.61 0.25
N ASP A 18 -5.26 4.37 0.22
CA ASP A 18 -6.36 4.12 -0.71
C ASP A 18 -7.03 5.44 -1.12
N ASP A 19 -7.37 5.57 -2.40
CA ASP A 19 -8.03 6.74 -2.98
C ASP A 19 -9.57 6.66 -2.88
N ASP A 20 -10.12 5.48 -2.59
CA ASP A 20 -11.54 5.29 -2.37
C ASP A 20 -12.01 6.05 -1.12
N ALA A 21 -12.77 7.11 -1.37
CA ALA A 21 -13.33 7.97 -0.33
C ALA A 21 -14.30 7.26 0.62
N THR A 22 -14.85 6.11 0.22
CA THR A 22 -15.76 5.31 1.05
C THR A 22 -15.02 4.59 2.19
N ILE A 23 -13.72 4.34 2.04
CA ILE A 23 -12.85 3.68 3.03
C ILE A 23 -11.77 4.59 3.61
N ALA A 24 -11.57 5.78 3.05
CA ALA A 24 -10.69 6.79 3.62
C ALA A 24 -11.06 7.11 5.08
N ASN A 25 -10.06 7.17 5.97
CA ASN A 25 -10.18 7.32 7.43
C ASN A 25 -10.78 6.12 8.19
N ARG A 26 -11.01 4.98 7.53
CA ARG A 26 -11.35 3.74 8.24
C ARG A 26 -10.10 3.05 8.78
N VAL A 27 -10.33 2.19 9.78
CA VAL A 27 -9.31 1.27 10.31
C VAL A 27 -9.60 -0.12 9.73
N ILE A 28 -8.64 -0.69 9.01
CA ILE A 28 -8.72 -2.04 8.44
C ILE A 28 -7.72 -2.92 9.18
N ALA A 29 -8.20 -3.95 9.86
CA ALA A 29 -7.36 -4.89 10.64
C ALA A 29 -6.40 -4.20 11.63
N GLY A 30 -6.86 -3.09 12.23
CA GLY A 30 -6.10 -2.26 13.17
C GLY A 30 -5.20 -1.19 12.52
N LEU A 31 -5.14 -1.12 11.18
CA LEU A 31 -4.30 -0.19 10.45
C LEU A 31 -5.13 0.95 9.85
N ARG A 32 -4.66 2.18 9.99
CA ARG A 32 -5.32 3.35 9.44
C ARG A 32 -5.18 3.39 7.92
N VAL A 33 -6.25 3.78 7.24
CA VAL A 33 -6.25 4.05 5.79
C VAL A 33 -6.05 5.55 5.56
N TYR A 34 -4.95 5.91 4.90
CA TYR A 34 -4.60 7.27 4.49
C TYR A 34 -4.99 7.49 3.03
N LYS A 35 -5.35 8.73 2.69
CA LYS A 35 -5.47 9.13 1.28
C LYS A 35 -4.06 9.34 0.69
N PRO A 36 -3.87 9.17 -0.63
CA PRO A 36 -2.57 9.40 -1.28
C PRO A 36 -1.95 10.78 -0.97
N LYS A 37 -2.78 11.81 -0.80
CA LYS A 37 -2.33 13.16 -0.42
C LYS A 37 -1.74 13.28 0.99
N HIS A 38 -1.98 12.31 1.87
CA HIS A 38 -1.46 12.28 3.24
C HIS A 38 -0.31 11.28 3.40
N THR A 39 0.29 10.82 2.29
CA THR A 39 1.37 9.83 2.34
C THR A 39 2.57 10.33 3.14
N GLN A 40 2.95 11.60 3.02
CA GLN A 40 4.04 12.18 3.83
C GLN A 40 3.76 12.06 5.34
N GLN A 41 2.58 12.47 5.77
CA GLN A 41 2.15 12.37 7.16
C GLN A 41 2.16 10.91 7.64
N MET A 42 1.68 9.98 6.82
CA MET A 42 1.70 8.55 7.15
C MET A 42 3.12 8.04 7.38
N ILE A 43 4.08 8.44 6.54
CA ILE A 43 5.48 8.03 6.66
C ILE A 43 6.06 8.55 7.98
N GLU A 44 5.82 9.81 8.33
CA GLU A 44 6.29 10.43 9.57
C GLU A 44 5.66 9.80 10.83
N GLU A 45 4.35 9.52 10.80
CA GLU A 45 3.63 8.94 11.93
C GLU A 45 3.97 7.45 12.18
N THR A 46 4.26 6.70 11.12
CA THR A 46 4.40 5.23 11.20
C THR A 46 5.84 4.74 11.08
N GLY A 47 6.76 5.55 10.56
CA GLY A 47 8.13 5.13 10.25
C GLY A 47 8.21 4.13 9.10
N ALA A 48 7.24 4.16 8.17
CA ALA A 48 7.22 3.26 7.02
C ALA A 48 8.51 3.37 6.19
N GLN A 49 9.12 2.23 5.87
CA GLN A 49 10.40 2.16 5.15
C GLN A 49 10.24 1.76 3.67
N GLU A 50 9.07 1.26 3.31
CA GLU A 50 8.76 0.84 1.95
C GLU A 50 7.26 0.86 1.68
N ILE A 51 6.89 0.90 0.40
CA ILE A 51 5.50 0.87 -0.04
C ILE A 51 5.29 -0.35 -0.93
N LEU A 52 4.29 -1.16 -0.58
CA LEU A 52 3.85 -2.28 -1.39
C LEU A 52 2.63 -1.87 -2.21
N LEU A 53 2.78 -1.87 -3.52
CA LEU A 53 1.71 -1.54 -4.45
C LEU A 53 0.93 -2.81 -4.83
N ALA A 54 -0.30 -2.92 -4.34
CA ALA A 54 -1.18 -4.07 -4.53
C ALA A 54 -2.47 -3.71 -5.29
N VAL A 55 -2.34 -3.19 -6.52
CA VAL A 55 -3.49 -2.82 -7.38
C VAL A 55 -3.48 -3.65 -8.69
N PRO A 56 -3.76 -4.97 -8.61
CA PRO A 56 -3.73 -5.84 -9.78
C PRO A 56 -4.81 -5.48 -10.81
N SER A 57 -5.97 -4.96 -10.36
CA SER A 57 -7.10 -4.55 -11.21
C SER A 57 -6.94 -3.16 -11.83
N ALA A 58 -5.96 -2.35 -11.40
CA ALA A 58 -5.76 -1.02 -11.94
C ALA A 58 -5.21 -1.07 -13.37
N SER A 59 -5.67 -0.14 -14.22
CA SER A 59 -5.14 0.02 -15.58
C SER A 59 -3.64 0.40 -15.55
N ARG A 60 -2.94 0.16 -16.66
CA ARG A 60 -1.52 0.56 -16.79
C ARG A 60 -1.32 2.06 -16.58
N ALA A 61 -2.22 2.89 -17.11
CA ALA A 61 -2.20 4.33 -16.93
C ALA A 61 -2.32 4.70 -15.45
N ARG A 62 -3.31 4.13 -14.76
CA ARG A 62 -3.53 4.37 -13.33
C ARG A 62 -2.34 3.92 -12.48
N ARG A 63 -1.74 2.77 -12.81
CA ARG A 63 -0.53 2.29 -12.12
C ARG A 63 0.64 3.26 -12.30
N ARG A 64 0.83 3.85 -13.48
CA ARG A 64 1.87 4.85 -13.73
C ARG A 64 1.63 6.12 -12.91
N GLU A 65 0.40 6.63 -12.88
CA GLU A 65 0.03 7.79 -12.06
C GLU A 65 0.35 7.56 -10.57
N ILE A 66 0.03 6.36 -10.06
CA ILE A 66 0.34 6.01 -8.66
C ILE A 66 1.85 5.97 -8.42
N LEU A 67 2.63 5.38 -9.34
CA LEU A 67 4.08 5.33 -9.22
C LEU A 67 4.72 6.73 -9.29
N GLU A 68 4.23 7.61 -10.16
CA GLU A 68 4.68 9.01 -10.24
C GLU A 68 4.36 9.76 -8.94
N LEU A 69 3.16 9.58 -8.40
CA LEU A 69 2.77 10.17 -7.11
C LEU A 69 3.62 9.64 -5.96
N LEU A 70 3.95 8.35 -5.93
CA LEU A 70 4.77 7.78 -4.87
C LEU A 70 6.27 8.09 -5.04
N GLY A 71 6.73 8.32 -6.27
CA GLY A 71 8.12 8.62 -6.59
C GLY A 71 8.63 9.95 -6.02
N GLN A 72 7.75 10.81 -5.52
CA GLN A 72 8.14 12.03 -4.79
C GLN A 72 8.64 11.73 -3.36
N TYR A 73 8.39 10.53 -2.84
CA TYR A 73 8.81 10.11 -1.51
C TYR A 73 10.08 9.27 -1.59
N ASN A 74 10.98 9.43 -0.61
CA ASN A 74 12.25 8.70 -0.57
C ASN A 74 12.08 7.26 -0.05
N LEU A 75 11.01 6.57 -0.46
CA LEU A 75 10.72 5.19 -0.10
C LEU A 75 10.76 4.29 -1.33
N HIS A 76 11.24 3.07 -1.15
CA HIS A 76 11.21 2.08 -2.21
C HIS A 76 9.78 1.58 -2.44
N VAL A 77 9.33 1.60 -3.69
CA VAL A 77 7.99 1.11 -4.08
C VAL A 77 8.14 -0.23 -4.80
N ARG A 78 7.53 -1.28 -4.24
CA ARG A 78 7.52 -2.63 -4.84
C ARG A 78 6.10 -3.02 -5.23
N SER A 79 5.91 -3.43 -6.47
CA SER A 79 4.66 -4.07 -6.85
C SER A 79 4.62 -5.47 -6.27
N VAL A 80 3.51 -5.82 -5.61
CA VAL A 80 3.28 -7.19 -5.15
C VAL A 80 2.30 -7.88 -6.10
N PRO A 81 2.46 -9.18 -6.36
CA PRO A 81 1.48 -9.95 -7.13
C PRO A 81 0.10 -9.88 -6.47
N GLY A 82 -0.96 -10.11 -7.25
CA GLY A 82 -2.31 -10.20 -6.72
C GLY A 82 -2.43 -11.33 -5.68
N LEU A 83 -3.46 -11.27 -4.84
CA LEU A 83 -3.70 -12.36 -3.86
C LEU A 83 -3.85 -13.73 -4.54
N MET A 84 -4.41 -13.75 -5.76
CA MET A 84 -4.50 -14.96 -6.59
C MET A 84 -3.10 -15.46 -6.98
N ASP A 85 -2.25 -14.56 -7.47
CA ASP A 85 -0.88 -14.88 -7.89
C ASP A 85 0.00 -15.38 -6.73
N LEU A 86 -0.25 -14.90 -5.49
CA LEU A 86 0.41 -15.37 -4.28
C LEU A 86 -0.09 -16.74 -3.79
N ALA A 87 -1.32 -17.12 -4.16
CA ALA A 87 -1.93 -18.39 -3.77
C ALA A 87 -1.68 -19.51 -4.78
N SER A 88 -1.38 -19.16 -6.04
CA SER A 88 -1.16 -20.11 -7.13
C SER A 88 0.28 -20.66 -7.22
N GLY A 89 1.26 -20.00 -6.60
CA GLY A 89 2.68 -20.39 -6.70
C GLY A 89 3.32 -19.97 -8.02
#